data_AF-A0A0B6Z551-F1
#
_entry.id   AF-A0A0B6Z551-F1
#
_cell.length_a   1.000
_cell.length_b   1.000
_cell.length_c   1.000
_cell.angle_alpha   90.00
_cell.angle_beta   90.00
_cell.angle_gamma   90.00
#
_symmetry.space_group_name_H-M   'P 1'
#
loop_
_entity.id
_entity.type
_entity.pdbx_description
1 polymer ?
#
loop_
_entity_poly.entity_id
_entity_poly.type
_entity_poly.pdbx_seq_one_letter_code
_entity_poly.pdbx_strand_id
1 'polypeptide(L)'
;MSSRTVPEMAFDASSSDDDDAPEEVSVSASRQQGLNRMKDIQELLRKNKDGEKEKRRQRNEMFRIQKENKLKDLSKRKLPEDVLEAVSAKTKKSSQIENDNNPLTLDSAHDSDDDEEVNKSDDGDDALSDSGVEDVSDGHSGMEEFIPIGTKGGLALVTPGALTKTSQTSAQKALSFKNSRLYHQSSIPRENTKQRRARLAKRKANRIS
;
A
#
# COMPACT_ATOMS: atom_id res chain seq x y z
N MET A 1 -14.54 35.29 67.08
CA MET A 1 -13.15 34.82 67.23
C MET A 1 -13.03 33.50 66.51
N SER A 2 -12.44 33.49 65.32
CA SER A 2 -12.21 32.28 64.53
C SER A 2 -10.74 32.28 64.15
N SER A 3 -9.96 31.42 64.80
CA SER A 3 -8.53 31.26 64.62
C SER A 3 -8.25 30.51 63.32
N ARG A 4 -7.75 31.25 62.32
CA ARG A 4 -7.22 30.68 61.08
C ARG A 4 -5.79 30.22 61.35
N THR A 5 -5.60 28.92 61.51
CA THR A 5 -4.28 28.29 61.55
C THR A 5 -3.78 28.15 60.12
N VAL A 6 -2.62 28.73 59.81
CA VAL A 6 -1.96 28.60 58.51
C VAL A 6 -1.12 27.32 58.53
N PRO A 7 -1.21 26.43 57.53
CA PRO A 7 -0.31 25.29 57.45
C PRO A 7 1.09 25.76 57.06
N GLU A 8 2.06 25.43 57.91
CA GLU A 8 3.49 25.59 57.72
C GLU A 8 3.93 24.78 56.49
N MET A 9 4.43 25.45 55.45
CA MET A 9 5.06 24.76 54.32
C MET A 9 6.46 24.34 54.76
N ALA A 10 6.59 23.10 55.20
CA ALA A 10 7.87 22.42 55.31
C ALA A 10 8.46 22.29 53.90
N PHE A 11 9.46 23.12 53.60
CA PHE A 11 10.34 22.96 52.44
C PHE A 11 11.21 21.73 52.72
N ASP A 12 10.80 20.57 52.21
CA ASP A 12 11.62 19.36 52.17
C ASP A 12 12.76 19.57 51.17
N ALA A 13 13.89 20.05 51.69
CA ALA A 13 15.13 20.23 50.96
C ALA A 13 15.92 18.91 50.89
N SER A 14 15.28 17.83 50.46
CA SER A 14 15.93 16.55 50.12
C SER A 14 15.86 16.29 48.60
N SER A 15 16.24 17.28 47.80
CA SER A 15 16.70 17.01 46.43
C SER A 15 18.11 16.43 46.52
N SER A 16 18.19 15.17 46.98
CA SER A 16 19.38 14.35 46.90
C SER A 16 19.72 14.17 45.43
N ASP A 17 20.97 14.44 45.14
CA ASP A 17 21.71 14.32 43.90
C ASP A 17 21.61 12.88 43.36
N ASP A 18 20.55 12.56 42.62
CA ASP A 18 20.48 11.34 41.78
C ASP A 18 21.29 11.61 40.50
N ASP A 19 22.59 11.82 40.67
CA ASP A 19 23.60 11.71 39.61
C ASP A 19 23.88 10.21 39.38
N ASP A 20 22.81 9.46 39.10
CA ASP A 20 22.84 8.05 38.76
C ASP A 20 23.42 7.93 37.34
N ALA A 21 24.75 7.89 37.29
CA ALA A 21 25.50 7.67 36.06
C ALA A 21 24.91 6.44 35.34
N PRO A 22 24.82 6.46 33.99
CA PRO A 22 24.23 5.36 33.26
C PRO A 22 24.93 4.05 33.62
N GLU A 23 24.15 3.02 33.96
CA GLU A 23 24.68 1.69 34.26
C GLU A 23 25.72 1.30 33.22
N GLU A 24 26.92 0.91 33.67
CA GLU A 24 27.99 0.43 32.78
C GLU A 24 27.48 -0.81 32.03
N VAL A 25 26.95 -0.60 30.83
CA VAL A 25 26.42 -1.66 29.99
C VAL A 25 27.59 -2.55 29.57
N SER A 26 27.79 -3.65 30.28
CA SER A 26 28.81 -4.62 29.92
C SER A 26 28.60 -5.07 28.47
N VAL A 27 29.68 -5.19 27.70
CA VAL A 27 29.65 -5.64 26.30
C VAL A 27 28.90 -6.99 26.16
N SER A 28 28.93 -7.83 27.20
CA SER A 28 28.16 -9.07 27.27
C SER A 28 26.64 -8.85 27.35
N ALA A 29 26.18 -7.90 28.17
CA ALA A 29 24.78 -7.52 28.28
C ALA A 29 24.25 -6.91 26.98
N SER A 30 25.06 -6.06 26.32
CA SER A 30 24.74 -5.51 25.00
C SER A 30 24.57 -6.61 23.93
N ARG A 31 25.46 -7.61 23.90
CA ARG A 31 25.33 -8.77 23.00
C ARG A 31 24.07 -9.60 23.28
N GLN A 32 23.76 -9.87 24.55
CA GLN A 32 22.54 -10.59 24.93
C GLN A 32 21.27 -9.81 24.57
N GLN A 33 21.27 -8.49 24.78
CA GLN A 33 20.17 -7.63 24.38
C GLN A 33 19.97 -7.64 22.85
N GLY A 34 21.05 -7.62 22.08
CA GLY A 34 21.00 -7.77 20.62
C GLY A 34 20.36 -9.08 20.18
N LEU A 35 20.75 -10.22 20.78
CA LEU A 35 20.16 -11.52 20.49
C LEU A 35 18.67 -11.59 20.86
N ASN A 36 18.28 -10.99 21.98
CA ASN A 36 16.87 -10.95 22.38
C ASN A 36 16.05 -10.11 21.41
N ARG A 37 16.54 -8.93 20.99
CA ARG A 37 15.89 -8.10 19.96
C ARG A 37 15.72 -8.88 18.65
N MET A 38 16.72 -9.65 18.22
CA MET A 38 16.58 -10.47 17.02
C MET A 38 15.49 -11.54 17.15
N LYS A 39 15.38 -12.18 18.32
CA LYS A 39 14.29 -13.14 18.59
C LYS A 39 12.94 -12.45 18.57
N ASP A 40 12.82 -11.29 19.21
CA ASP A 40 11.58 -10.51 19.25
C ASP A 40 11.14 -10.10 17.84
N ILE A 41 12.08 -9.68 16.98
CA ILE A 41 11.83 -9.36 15.58
C ILE A 41 11.32 -10.60 14.84
N GLN A 42 11.96 -11.76 15.01
CA GLN A 42 11.53 -13.00 14.37
C GLN A 42 10.12 -13.41 14.80
N GLU A 43 9.79 -13.29 16.09
CA GLU A 43 8.45 -13.57 16.60
C GLU A 43 7.41 -12.60 16.05
N LEU A 44 7.74 -11.31 15.97
CA LEU A 44 6.86 -10.30 15.37
C LEU A 44 6.59 -10.60 13.90
N LEU A 45 7.61 -10.99 13.13
CA LEU A 45 7.45 -11.38 11.73
C LEU A 45 6.53 -12.60 11.58
N ARG A 46 6.66 -13.61 12.45
CA ARG A 46 5.76 -14.77 12.45
C ARG A 46 4.32 -14.36 12.75
N LYS A 47 4.10 -13.58 13.81
CA LYS A 47 2.77 -13.06 14.19
C LYS A 47 2.14 -12.24 13.07
N ASN A 48 2.91 -11.40 12.40
CA ASN A 48 2.44 -10.60 11.26
C ASN A 48 2.03 -11.49 10.08
N LYS A 49 2.87 -12.48 9.73
CA LYS A 49 2.58 -13.43 8.65
C LYS A 49 1.30 -14.22 8.92
N ASP A 50 1.10 -14.70 10.14
CA ASP A 50 -0.09 -15.46 10.49
C ASP A 50 -1.34 -14.56 10.56
N GLY A 51 -1.20 -13.33 11.05
CA GLY A 51 -2.27 -12.33 10.99
C GLY A 51 -2.69 -11.98 9.57
N GLU A 52 -1.77 -11.93 8.61
CA GLU A 52 -2.09 -11.70 7.20
C GLU A 52 -2.81 -12.89 6.55
N LYS A 53 -2.36 -14.12 6.84
CA LYS A 53 -3.05 -15.35 6.40
C LYS A 53 -4.49 -15.38 6.91
N GLU A 54 -4.70 -15.02 8.17
CA GLU A 54 -6.04 -15.00 8.77
C GLU A 54 -6.95 -13.95 8.11
N LYS A 55 -6.44 -12.73 7.89
CA LYS A 55 -7.16 -11.70 7.10
C LYS A 55 -7.51 -12.17 5.69
N ARG A 56 -6.63 -12.95 5.05
CA ARG A 56 -6.88 -13.54 3.72
C ARG A 56 -8.00 -14.58 3.78
N ARG A 57 -7.96 -15.48 4.77
CA ARG A 57 -9.01 -16.48 5.00
C ARG A 57 -10.37 -15.83 5.23
N GLN A 58 -10.45 -14.83 6.10
CA GLN A 58 -11.70 -14.11 6.40
C GLN A 58 -12.28 -13.43 5.16
N ARG A 59 -11.45 -12.77 4.34
CA ARG A 59 -11.91 -12.16 3.08
C ARG A 59 -12.46 -13.20 2.11
N ASN A 60 -11.75 -14.31 1.94
CA ASN A 60 -12.19 -15.39 1.04
C ASN A 60 -13.51 -16.01 1.51
N GLU A 61 -13.67 -16.23 2.83
CA GLU A 61 -14.90 -16.74 3.41
C GLU A 61 -16.07 -15.78 3.18
N MET A 62 -15.86 -14.47 3.40
CA MET A 62 -16.89 -13.47 3.12
C MET A 62 -17.30 -13.45 1.64
N PHE A 63 -16.36 -13.57 0.71
CA PHE A 63 -16.69 -13.67 -0.71
C PHE A 63 -17.46 -14.95 -1.05
N ARG A 64 -17.10 -16.07 -0.44
CA ARG A 64 -17.80 -17.34 -0.60
C ARG A 64 -19.25 -17.22 -0.14
N ILE A 65 -19.48 -16.72 1.07
CA ILE A 65 -20.82 -16.49 1.63
C ILE A 65 -21.63 -15.55 0.74
N GLN A 66 -21.04 -14.45 0.27
CA GLN A 66 -21.73 -13.51 -0.63
C GLN A 66 -22.14 -14.18 -1.95
N LYS A 67 -21.26 -15.00 -2.54
CA LYS A 67 -21.54 -15.75 -3.77
C LYS A 67 -22.68 -16.74 -3.55
N GLU A 68 -22.65 -17.49 -2.46
CA GLU A 68 -23.70 -18.44 -2.09
C GLU A 68 -25.04 -17.74 -1.86
N ASN A 69 -25.07 -16.62 -1.13
CA ASN A 69 -26.28 -15.84 -0.91
C ASN A 69 -26.85 -15.30 -2.22
N LYS A 70 -25.99 -14.77 -3.10
CA LYS A 70 -26.39 -14.31 -4.42
C LYS A 70 -26.98 -15.44 -5.27
N LEU A 71 -26.39 -16.64 -5.23
CA LEU A 71 -26.90 -17.82 -5.92
C LEU A 71 -28.27 -18.24 -5.37
N LYS A 72 -28.44 -18.26 -4.05
CA LYS A 72 -29.73 -18.55 -3.38
C LYS A 72 -30.80 -17.53 -3.71
N ASP A 73 -30.44 -16.25 -3.77
CA ASP A 73 -31.39 -15.20 -4.12
C ASP A 73 -31.77 -15.24 -5.60
N LEU A 74 -30.82 -15.54 -6.48
CA LEU A 74 -31.11 -15.79 -7.89
C LEU A 74 -31.99 -17.03 -8.06
N SER A 75 -31.73 -18.13 -7.37
CA SER A 75 -32.54 -19.34 -7.50
C SER A 75 -33.98 -19.12 -7.04
N LYS A 76 -34.22 -18.30 -6.00
CA LYS A 76 -35.57 -17.91 -5.59
C LYS A 76 -36.29 -17.03 -6.62
N ARG A 77 -35.54 -16.23 -7.36
CA ARG A 77 -36.08 -15.29 -8.38
C ARG A 77 -36.10 -15.90 -9.78
N LYS A 78 -35.52 -17.08 -9.99
CA LYS A 78 -35.54 -17.78 -11.27
C LYS A 78 -37.00 -18.07 -11.63
N LEU A 79 -37.39 -17.62 -12.82
CA LEU A 79 -38.63 -18.04 -13.44
C LEU A 79 -38.53 -19.52 -13.80
N PRO A 80 -39.64 -20.27 -13.81
CA PRO A 80 -39.67 -21.65 -14.30
C PRO A 80 -39.04 -21.75 -15.69
N GLU A 81 -38.28 -22.82 -15.91
CA GLU A 81 -37.48 -23.02 -17.13
C GLU A 81 -38.38 -23.05 -18.37
N ASP A 82 -39.57 -23.64 -18.27
CA ASP A 82 -40.61 -23.65 -19.31
C ASP A 82 -40.99 -22.24 -19.80
N VAL A 83 -41.06 -21.25 -18.90
CA VAL A 83 -41.39 -19.85 -19.25
C VAL A 83 -40.22 -19.18 -19.97
N LEU A 84 -39.00 -19.45 -19.51
CA LEU A 84 -37.78 -18.93 -20.13
C LEU A 84 -37.59 -19.50 -21.54
N GLU A 85 -37.84 -20.80 -21.71
CA GLU A 85 -37.75 -21.48 -23.00
C GLU A 85 -38.80 -20.96 -23.98
N ALA A 86 -40.05 -20.77 -23.54
CA ALA A 86 -41.12 -20.21 -24.35
C ALA A 86 -40.84 -18.78 -24.85
N VAL A 87 -40.22 -17.93 -24.02
CA VAL A 87 -39.80 -16.58 -24.44
C VAL A 87 -38.62 -16.66 -25.43
N SER A 88 -37.66 -17.55 -25.21
CA SER A 88 -36.54 -17.76 -26.13
C SER A 88 -36.98 -18.33 -27.49
N ALA A 89 -37.99 -19.20 -27.50
CA ALA A 89 -38.56 -19.77 -28.72
C ALA A 89 -39.35 -18.72 -29.53
N LYS A 90 -39.97 -17.74 -28.86
CA LYS A 90 -40.65 -16.60 -29.52
C LYS A 90 -39.69 -15.66 -30.22
N THR A 91 -38.51 -15.36 -29.67
CA THR A 91 -37.52 -14.47 -30.30
C THR A 91 -36.80 -15.12 -31.48
N LYS A 92 -36.65 -16.45 -31.49
CA LYS A 92 -36.11 -17.19 -32.64
C LYS A 92 -37.04 -17.22 -33.86
N LYS A 93 -38.36 -17.07 -33.66
CA LYS A 93 -39.34 -17.01 -34.77
C LYS A 93 -39.42 -15.63 -35.45
N SER A 94 -38.88 -14.57 -34.86
CA SER A 94 -38.88 -13.21 -35.45
C SER A 94 -37.57 -12.81 -36.11
N SER A 95 -36.56 -13.69 -36.16
CA SER A 95 -35.25 -13.45 -36.79
C SER A 95 -35.07 -14.14 -38.14
N GLN A 96 -36.15 -14.70 -38.71
CA GLN A 96 -36.19 -15.28 -40.06
C GLN A 96 -36.61 -14.25 -41.13
N ILE A 97 -36.04 -13.05 -41.09
CA ILE A 97 -36.06 -12.13 -42.24
C ILE A 97 -34.60 -11.88 -42.62
N GLU A 98 -34.20 -12.62 -43.66
CA GLU A 98 -33.11 -12.38 -44.63
C GLU A 98 -31.87 -11.64 -44.13
N ASN A 99 -30.80 -12.40 -43.92
CA ASN A 99 -29.43 -11.97 -44.20
C ASN A 99 -28.57 -13.21 -44.46
N ASP A 100 -28.76 -13.79 -45.65
CA ASP A 100 -27.72 -14.62 -46.26
C ASP A 100 -26.53 -13.73 -46.62
N ASN A 101 -25.33 -14.24 -46.35
CA ASN A 101 -23.98 -13.66 -46.58
C ASN A 101 -23.30 -12.99 -45.36
N ASN A 102 -22.94 -13.78 -44.35
CA ASN A 102 -21.53 -13.78 -43.91
C ASN A 102 -21.20 -15.06 -43.10
N PRO A 103 -20.23 -15.90 -43.51
CA PRO A 103 -19.85 -17.08 -42.74
C PRO A 103 -18.99 -16.67 -41.53
N LEU A 104 -19.61 -16.64 -40.35
CA LEU A 104 -18.89 -16.72 -39.08
C LEU A 104 -18.35 -18.14 -38.92
N THR A 105 -17.03 -18.28 -38.99
CA THR A 105 -16.27 -19.48 -38.62
C THR A 105 -16.58 -19.85 -37.17
N LEU A 106 -17.35 -20.92 -37.05
CA LEU A 106 -17.70 -21.64 -35.83
C LEU A 106 -16.69 -22.79 -35.67
N ASP A 107 -15.49 -22.49 -35.17
CA ASP A 107 -14.61 -23.52 -34.58
C ASP A 107 -14.92 -23.52 -33.09
N SER A 108 -15.87 -24.36 -32.68
CA SER A 108 -15.64 -25.72 -32.18
C SER A 108 -14.77 -25.73 -30.91
N ALA A 109 -15.43 -26.11 -29.82
CA ALA A 109 -14.85 -26.40 -28.53
C ALA A 109 -13.61 -27.31 -28.65
N HIS A 110 -12.48 -26.84 -28.13
CA HIS A 110 -11.42 -27.72 -27.65
C HIS A 110 -11.35 -27.57 -26.14
N ASP A 111 -11.98 -28.55 -25.51
CA ASP A 111 -11.71 -29.10 -24.21
C ASP A 111 -10.20 -29.28 -23.98
N SER A 112 -9.66 -28.59 -22.98
CA SER A 112 -8.36 -28.85 -22.40
C SER A 112 -8.41 -28.31 -20.97
N ASP A 113 -8.84 -29.18 -20.06
CA ASP A 113 -8.42 -29.14 -18.66
C ASP A 113 -6.89 -29.10 -18.64
N ASP A 114 -6.32 -27.91 -18.42
CA ASP A 114 -4.91 -27.73 -18.11
C ASP A 114 -4.82 -27.09 -16.73
N ASP A 115 -4.78 -27.98 -15.73
CA ASP A 115 -4.39 -27.77 -14.36
C ASP A 115 -2.91 -27.33 -14.31
N GLU A 116 -2.61 -26.12 -14.74
CA GLU A 116 -1.35 -25.46 -14.40
C GLU A 116 -1.53 -24.74 -13.06
N GLU A 117 -1.34 -25.52 -11.99
CA GLU A 117 -1.14 -25.06 -10.62
C GLU A 117 0.17 -24.25 -10.55
N VAL A 118 0.13 -23.00 -11.02
CA VAL A 118 1.25 -22.07 -10.88
C VAL A 118 1.33 -21.66 -9.41
N ASN A 119 2.07 -22.44 -8.64
CA ASN A 119 2.63 -22.08 -7.35
C ASN A 119 3.51 -20.83 -7.51
N LYS A 120 2.86 -19.67 -7.55
CA LYS A 120 3.52 -18.38 -7.43
C LYS A 120 3.79 -18.16 -5.94
N SER A 121 4.91 -18.71 -5.48
CA SER A 121 5.61 -18.20 -4.31
C SER A 121 6.01 -16.76 -4.63
N ASP A 122 5.08 -15.85 -4.37
CA ASP A 122 5.31 -14.42 -4.27
C ASP A 122 6.02 -14.20 -2.93
N ASP A 123 7.29 -14.63 -2.88
CA ASP A 123 8.27 -14.06 -1.97
C ASP A 123 8.53 -12.64 -2.49
N GLY A 124 7.63 -11.75 -2.05
CA GLY A 124 7.83 -10.32 -2.06
C GLY A 124 8.64 -9.98 -0.83
N ASP A 125 9.94 -10.24 -0.90
CA ASP A 125 10.96 -9.54 -0.12
C ASP A 125 10.78 -8.04 -0.36
N ASP A 126 10.05 -7.42 0.57
CA ASP A 126 9.89 -5.98 0.70
C ASP A 126 11.25 -5.40 1.11
N ALA A 127 12.14 -5.30 0.13
CA ALA A 127 13.45 -4.67 0.22
C ALA A 127 13.29 -3.14 0.30
N LEU A 128 12.72 -2.68 1.41
CA LEU A 128 12.84 -1.30 1.87
C LEU A 128 13.93 -1.26 2.94
N SER A 129 15.18 -1.38 2.51
CA SER A 129 16.35 -0.98 3.30
C SER A 129 17.51 -0.60 2.38
N ASP A 130 17.27 0.39 1.51
CA ASP A 130 18.34 1.16 0.87
C ASP A 130 18.63 2.39 1.75
N SER A 131 19.62 2.22 2.63
CA SER A 131 20.39 3.34 3.17
C SER A 131 21.86 2.96 3.13
N GLY A 132 22.35 2.65 1.93
CA GLY A 132 23.77 2.57 1.62
C GLY A 132 24.28 3.94 1.18
N VAL A 133 24.56 4.83 2.14
CA VAL A 133 25.43 5.99 1.91
C VAL A 133 26.72 5.72 2.67
N GLU A 134 27.66 5.09 1.97
CA GLU A 134 29.08 5.27 2.22
C GLU A 134 29.70 5.77 0.92
N ASP A 135 29.95 7.07 0.89
CA ASP A 135 30.95 7.66 0.01
C ASP A 135 31.81 8.58 0.88
N VAL A 136 32.78 7.97 1.55
CA VAL A 136 33.90 8.68 2.17
C VAL A 136 35.13 8.32 1.34
N SER A 137 35.19 8.86 0.14
CA SER A 137 36.33 8.80 -0.76
C SER A 137 37.04 10.16 -0.78
N ASP A 138 38.14 10.22 -0.05
CA ASP A 138 39.41 10.88 -0.36
C ASP A 138 39.43 12.35 -0.81
N GLY A 139 39.87 13.18 0.14
CA GLY A 139 40.92 14.20 -0.01
C GLY A 139 41.14 14.85 -1.38
N HIS A 140 40.61 16.06 -1.53
CA HIS A 140 41.26 17.13 -2.28
C HIS A 140 41.41 18.37 -1.42
N SER A 141 42.67 18.71 -1.10
CA SER A 141 43.06 20.03 -0.65
C SER A 141 42.88 21.02 -1.79
N GLY A 142 42.26 22.15 -1.53
CA GLY A 142 42.22 23.26 -2.47
C GLY A 142 41.31 24.33 -1.94
N MET A 143 41.90 25.30 -1.27
CA MET A 143 41.21 26.55 -0.94
C MET A 143 40.85 27.26 -2.23
N GLU A 144 39.68 26.99 -2.81
CA GLU A 144 39.07 27.87 -3.81
C GLU A 144 37.58 27.48 -4.00
N GLU A 145 36.75 28.50 -4.14
CA GLU A 145 35.30 28.45 -4.40
C GLU A 145 34.35 28.49 -3.19
N PHE A 146 34.56 29.49 -2.32
CA PHE A 146 33.46 30.06 -1.54
C PHE A 146 32.49 30.79 -2.50
N ILE A 147 31.30 30.23 -2.74
CA ILE A 147 30.23 30.92 -3.49
C ILE A 147 29.55 31.91 -2.54
N PRO A 148 29.68 33.23 -2.73
CA PRO A 148 29.02 34.20 -1.86
C PRO A 148 27.50 34.10 -2.01
N ILE A 149 26.83 33.80 -0.90
CA ILE A 149 25.37 33.71 -0.76
C ILE A 149 24.78 35.12 -0.85
N GLY A 150 24.77 35.73 -2.04
CA GLY A 150 24.45 37.15 -2.14
C GLY A 150 24.53 37.73 -3.53
N THR A 151 24.19 36.99 -4.59
CA THR A 151 23.97 37.61 -5.90
C THR A 151 22.75 37.03 -6.59
N LYS A 152 22.06 37.91 -7.31
CA LYS A 152 20.72 37.76 -7.86
C LYS A 152 20.70 36.72 -8.99
N GLY A 153 20.69 35.44 -8.63
CA GLY A 153 20.51 34.33 -9.56
C GLY A 153 21.52 33.22 -9.35
N GLY A 154 21.06 32.07 -8.85
CA GLY A 154 21.86 30.85 -8.91
C GLY A 154 21.37 29.72 -8.03
N LEU A 155 21.16 29.94 -6.74
CA LEU A 155 20.87 28.85 -5.79
C LEU A 155 19.76 29.26 -4.81
N ALA A 156 18.62 28.58 -4.90
CA ALA A 156 17.55 28.70 -3.92
C ALA A 156 17.91 27.85 -2.70
N LEU A 157 18.31 28.50 -1.61
CA LEU A 157 18.52 27.84 -0.32
C LEU A 157 17.15 27.37 0.21
N VAL A 158 16.81 26.10 -0.02
CA VAL A 158 15.62 25.49 0.56
C VAL A 158 15.96 25.10 2.00
N THR A 159 15.66 25.99 2.93
CA THR A 159 15.74 25.67 4.36
C THR A 159 14.75 24.54 4.68
N PRO A 160 15.01 23.68 5.68
CA PRO A 160 14.07 22.62 6.07
C PRO A 160 12.69 23.16 6.48
N GLY A 161 12.61 24.45 6.87
CA GLY A 161 11.33 25.16 7.07
C GLY A 161 10.61 25.55 5.78
N ALA A 162 11.32 25.75 4.66
CA ALA A 162 10.73 26.00 3.34
C ALA A 162 10.29 24.69 2.63
N LEU A 163 10.74 23.53 3.11
CA LEU A 163 10.32 22.20 2.66
C LEU A 163 8.96 21.75 3.21
N THR A 164 8.27 22.57 4.01
CA THR A 164 6.87 22.32 4.35
C THR A 164 5.96 22.61 3.15
N LYS A 165 6.29 22.10 1.97
CA LYS A 165 5.26 21.70 1.01
C LYS A 165 4.40 20.73 1.79
N THR A 166 3.18 21.17 2.09
CA THR A 166 2.17 20.45 2.87
C THR A 166 2.12 19.00 2.43
N SER A 167 2.88 18.15 3.11
CA SER A 167 2.86 16.71 2.87
C SER A 167 1.49 16.27 3.36
N GLN A 168 0.54 16.20 2.42
CA GLN A 168 -0.81 15.81 2.74
C GLN A 168 -0.75 14.47 3.45
N THR A 169 -1.45 14.36 4.57
CA THR A 169 -1.61 13.09 5.25
C THR A 169 -2.25 12.08 4.29
N SER A 170 -2.04 10.79 4.50
CA SER A 170 -2.67 9.74 3.68
C SER A 170 -4.19 9.91 3.59
N ALA A 171 -4.83 10.31 4.68
CA ALA A 171 -6.25 10.64 4.74
C ALA A 171 -6.61 11.83 3.84
N GLN A 172 -5.83 12.91 3.87
CA GLN A 172 -6.05 14.08 3.01
C GLN A 172 -5.84 13.74 1.53
N LYS A 173 -4.84 12.91 1.20
CA LYS A 173 -4.62 12.40 -0.17
C LYS A 173 -5.78 11.55 -0.66
N ALA A 174 -6.32 10.69 0.20
CA ALA A 174 -7.47 9.86 -0.14
C ALA A 174 -8.74 10.70 -0.35
N LEU A 175 -8.93 11.74 0.47
CA LEU A 175 -10.06 12.66 0.35
C LEU A 175 -9.96 13.52 -0.90
N SER A 176 -8.78 14.07 -1.22
CA SER A 176 -8.55 14.81 -2.45
C SER A 176 -8.76 13.92 -3.69
N PHE A 177 -8.28 12.67 -3.64
CA PHE A 177 -8.55 11.68 -4.68
C PHE A 177 -10.05 11.41 -4.84
N LYS A 178 -10.78 11.13 -3.76
CA LYS A 178 -12.24 10.90 -3.79
C LYS A 178 -12.98 12.09 -4.40
N ASN A 179 -12.66 13.30 -3.94
CA ASN A 179 -13.29 14.53 -4.44
C ASN A 179 -12.99 14.76 -5.92
N SER A 180 -11.74 14.54 -6.35
CA SER A 180 -11.37 14.64 -7.77
C SER A 180 -12.11 13.64 -8.64
N ARG A 181 -12.33 12.40 -8.17
CA ARG A 181 -13.02 11.36 -8.93
C ARG A 181 -14.54 11.57 -8.97
N LEU A 182 -15.12 12.05 -7.88
CA LEU A 182 -16.57 12.20 -7.75
C LEU A 182 -17.08 13.48 -8.42
N TYR A 183 -16.37 14.60 -8.22
CA TYR A 183 -16.83 15.93 -8.63
C TYR A 183 -16.09 16.51 -9.86
N HIS A 184 -14.92 15.98 -10.22
CA HIS A 184 -14.14 16.44 -11.37
C HIS A 184 -13.93 15.31 -12.38
N GLN A 185 -15.02 14.81 -12.98
CA GLN A 185 -15.01 13.68 -13.92
C GLN A 185 -14.18 13.93 -15.21
N SER A 186 -13.88 15.18 -15.55
CA SER A 186 -12.94 15.54 -16.62
C SER A 186 -11.48 15.20 -16.29
N SER A 187 -11.18 14.89 -15.03
CA SER A 187 -9.84 14.58 -14.53
C SER A 187 -9.44 13.11 -14.66
N ILE A 188 -10.30 12.24 -15.20
CA ILE A 188 -9.88 10.87 -15.53
C ILE A 188 -9.05 10.94 -16.82
N PRO A 189 -7.71 10.83 -16.76
CA PRO A 189 -6.89 10.98 -17.95
C PRO A 189 -7.18 9.79 -18.87
N ARG A 190 -7.72 10.07 -20.05
CA ARG A 190 -7.89 9.08 -21.11
C ARG A 190 -6.53 8.86 -21.76
N GLU A 191 -5.82 7.83 -21.33
CA GLU A 191 -4.56 7.44 -21.95
C GLU A 191 -4.82 6.71 -23.27
N ASN A 192 -4.11 7.11 -24.33
CA ASN A 192 -4.10 6.36 -25.59
C ASN A 192 -3.32 5.04 -25.42
N THR A 193 -3.63 4.02 -26.22
CA THR A 193 -2.96 2.70 -26.21
C THR A 193 -1.43 2.82 -26.33
N LYS A 194 -0.94 3.76 -27.15
CA LYS A 194 0.49 4.07 -27.30
C LYS A 194 1.11 4.56 -26.00
N GLN A 195 0.43 5.46 -25.27
CA GLN A 195 0.89 5.98 -23.98
C GLN A 195 0.91 4.88 -22.91
N ARG A 196 -0.13 4.05 -22.87
CA ARG A 196 -0.20 2.89 -21.96
C ARG A 196 0.96 1.92 -22.17
N ARG A 197 1.27 1.57 -23.43
CA ARG A 197 2.41 0.70 -23.77
C ARG A 197 3.75 1.32 -23.37
N ALA A 198 3.95 2.60 -23.66
CA ALA A 198 5.18 3.31 -23.29
C ALA A 198 5.40 3.34 -21.77
N ARG A 199 4.33 3.58 -20.98
CA ARG A 199 4.41 3.55 -19.52
C ARG A 199 4.76 2.16 -18.98
N LEU A 200 4.19 1.10 -19.55
CA LEU A 200 4.54 -0.28 -19.18
C LEU A 200 5.99 -0.62 -19.53
N ALA A 201 6.47 -0.20 -20.71
CA ALA A 201 7.85 -0.39 -21.11
C ALA A 201 8.82 0.34 -20.14
N LYS A 202 8.52 1.60 -19.77
CA LYS A 202 9.31 2.35 -18.76
C LYS A 202 9.33 1.64 -17.41
N ARG A 203 8.17 1.17 -16.92
CA ARG A 203 8.11 0.41 -15.65
C ARG A 203 8.90 -0.90 -15.71
N LYS A 204 8.91 -1.56 -16.87
CA LYS A 204 9.69 -2.78 -17.08
C LYS A 204 11.20 -2.48 -17.07
N ALA A 205 11.63 -1.40 -17.73
CA ALA A 205 13.04 -0.99 -17.77
C ALA A 205 13.57 -0.65 -16.36
N ASN A 206 12.81 0.15 -15.60
CA ASN A 206 13.19 0.53 -14.22
C ASN A 206 13.11 -0.61 -13.20
N ARG A 207 12.60 -1.79 -13.58
CA ARG A 207 12.58 -2.99 -12.73
C ARG A 207 13.81 -3.87 -12.95
N ILE A 208 14.50 -3.68 -14.07
CA ILE A 208 15.65 -4.49 -14.49
C ILE A 208 16.97 -3.75 -14.20
N SER A 209 16.94 -2.41 -14.05
CA SER A 209 18.05 -1.61 -13.51
C SER A 209 18.05 -1.62 -11.99
#